data_AF-A0A3M2GYW3-F1
#
_entry.id   AF-A0A3M2GYW3-F1
#
_cell.length_a   1.000
_cell.length_b   1.000
_cell.length_c   1.000
_cell.angle_alpha   90.00
_cell.angle_beta   90.00
_cell.angle_gamma   90.00
#
_symmetry.space_group_name_H-M   'P 1'
#
loop_
_entity.id
_entity.type
_entity.pdbx_description
1 polymer ?
#
loop_
_entity_poly.entity_id
_entity_poly.type
_entity_poly.pdbx_seq_one_letter_code
_entity_poly.pdbx_strand_id
1 'polypeptide(L)' 'MLEERHLAKKIAAIQCYESQVNAGRRYANEEFVRSLARTRGVQCGTHYAEAFQVVRWLIK' A
#
# COMPACT_ATOMS: atom_id res chain seq x y z
N MET A 1 7.11 2.41 -12.15
CA MET A 1 6.77 1.22 -11.34
C MET A 1 6.94 1.54 -9.87
N LEU A 2 6.26 0.82 -8.98
CA LEU A 2 6.47 0.99 -7.55
C LEU A 2 7.83 0.37 -7.15
N GLU A 3 8.56 1.04 -6.27
CA GLU A 3 9.92 0.68 -5.84
C GLU A 3 9.96 0.70 -4.32
N GLU A 4 10.97 0.07 -3.71
CA GLU A 4 11.14 0.03 -2.25
C GLU A 4 11.12 1.42 -1.61
N ARG A 5 11.75 2.42 -2.26
CA ARG A 5 11.73 3.82 -1.77
C ARG A 5 10.32 4.42 -1.69
N HIS A 6 9.40 4.02 -2.57
CA HIS A 6 8.03 4.49 -2.56
C HIS A 6 7.24 3.82 -1.42
N LEU A 7 7.48 2.51 -1.22
CA LEU A 7 6.86 1.73 -0.16
C LEU A 7 7.33 2.22 1.22
N ALA A 8 8.63 2.47 1.39
CA ALA A 8 9.21 3.02 2.61
C ALA A 8 8.61 4.39 2.97
N LYS A 9 8.44 5.29 2.00
CA LYS A 9 7.76 6.58 2.22
C LYS A 9 6.30 6.41 2.66
N LYS A 10 5.58 5.47 2.05
CA LYS A 10 4.19 5.16 2.44
C LYS A 10 4.11 4.63 3.86
N ILE A 11 5.01 3.71 4.24
CA ILE A 11 5.07 3.15 5.60
C ILE A 11 5.37 4.25 6.62
N ALA A 12 6.38 5.09 6.37
CA ALA A 12 6.71 6.21 7.24
C ALA A 12 5.52 7.17 7.42
N ALA A 13 4.78 7.47 6.35
CA ALA A 13 3.58 8.30 6.44
C ALA A 13 2.46 7.64 7.26
N ILE A 14 2.28 6.31 7.16
CA ILE A 14 1.30 5.56 7.97
C ILE A 14 1.70 5.57 9.45
N GLN A 15 3.00 5.48 9.75
CA GLN A 15 3.51 5.49 11.13
C GLN A 15 3.25 6.80 11.88
N CYS A 16 3.09 7.92 11.17
CA CYS A 16 2.70 9.19 11.79
C CYS A 16 1.27 9.17 12.39
N TYR A 17 0.42 8.22 12.01
CA TYR A 17 -0.93 8.06 12.58
C TYR A 17 -0.88 7.20 13.85
N GLU A 18 -0.20 7.69 14.88
CA GLU A 18 0.05 6.98 16.15
C GLU A 18 -1.24 6.42 16.76
N SER A 19 -2.35 7.15 16.70
CA SER A 19 -3.65 6.67 17.22
C SER A 19 -4.15 5.38 16.55
N GLN A 20 -3.80 5.16 15.28
CA GLN A 20 -4.20 3.97 14.52
C GLN A 20 -3.21 2.82 14.70
N VAL A 21 -1.92 3.15 14.77
CA VAL A 21 -0.84 2.18 15.03
C VAL A 21 -0.97 1.63 16.46
N ASN A 22 -1.12 2.51 17.45
CA ASN A 22 -1.19 2.17 18.86
C ASN A 22 -2.51 1.49 19.24
N ALA A 23 -3.59 1.73 18.50
CA ALA A 23 -4.85 0.99 18.64
C ALA A 23 -4.77 -0.47 18.13
N GLY A 24 -3.58 -0.95 17.72
CA GLY A 24 -3.35 -2.34 17.33
C GLY A 24 -4.03 -2.71 16.01
N ARG A 25 -4.33 -1.73 15.15
CA ARG A 25 -4.99 -2.01 13.88
C ARG A 25 -3.99 -2.69 12.94
N ARG A 26 -4.17 -4.00 12.73
CA ARG A 26 -3.26 -4.85 11.94
C ARG A 26 -2.96 -4.31 10.53
N TYR A 27 -3.89 -3.55 9.96
CA TYR A 27 -3.72 -2.96 8.63
C TYR A 27 -2.73 -1.78 8.58
N ALA A 28 -2.42 -1.17 9.73
CA ALA A 28 -1.47 -0.06 9.83
C ALA A 28 -0.03 -0.55 10.09
N ASN A 29 0.18 -1.87 10.18
CA ASN A 29 1.51 -2.47 10.31
C ASN A 29 2.22 -2.47 8.94
N GLU A 30 3.51 -2.13 8.95
CA GLU A 30 4.43 -2.25 7.82
C GLU A 30 4.33 -3.60 7.09
N GLU A 31 4.34 -4.71 7.82
CA GLU A 31 4.29 -6.06 7.23
C GLU A 31 3.02 -6.26 6.40
N PHE A 32 1.89 -5.74 6.89
CA PHE A 32 0.62 -5.81 6.18
C PHE A 32 0.66 -4.97 4.89
N VAL A 33 1.17 -3.75 4.97
CA VAL A 33 1.31 -2.84 3.82
C VAL A 33 2.23 -3.45 2.75
N ARG A 34 3.36 -4.03 3.17
CA ARG A 34 4.31 -4.73 2.27
C ARG A 34 3.69 -5.96 1.64
N SER A 35 2.99 -6.78 2.43
CA SER A 35 2.33 -7.99 1.92
C SER A 35 1.29 -7.63 0.85
N LEU A 36 0.48 -6.61 1.09
CA LEU A 36 -0.51 -6.15 0.11
C LEU A 36 0.16 -5.64 -1.18
N ALA A 37 1.22 -4.85 -1.07
CA ALA A 37 1.96 -4.33 -2.22
C ALA A 37 2.57 -5.46 -3.06
N ARG A 38 3.09 -6.52 -2.42
CA ARG A 38 3.59 -7.72 -3.10
C ARG A 38 2.48 -8.50 -3.79
N THR A 39 1.36 -8.73 -3.12
CA THR A 39 0.20 -9.43 -3.72
C THR A 39 -0.28 -8.70 -4.97
N ARG A 40 -0.38 -7.36 -4.94
CA ARG A 40 -0.74 -6.57 -6.13
C ARG A 40 0.34 -6.58 -7.20
N GLY A 41 1.61 -6.54 -6.80
CA GLY A 41 2.74 -6.67 -7.71
C GLY A 41 2.64 -7.95 -8.55
N VAL A 42 2.46 -9.08 -7.88
CA VAL A 42 2.29 -10.40 -8.54
C VAL A 42 1.12 -10.39 -9.52
N GLN A 43 -0.01 -9.76 -9.17
CA GLN A 43 -1.19 -9.67 -10.03
C GLN A 43 -0.96 -8.86 -11.33
N CYS A 44 0.04 -7.98 -11.38
CA CYS A 44 0.35 -7.15 -12.55
C CYS A 44 1.77 -7.35 -13.09
N GLY A 45 2.47 -8.43 -12.70
CA GLY A 45 3.79 -8.78 -13.21
C GLY A 45 4.93 -7.88 -12.73
N THR A 46 4.82 -7.29 -11.54
CA THR A 46 5.84 -6.41 -10.94
C THR A 46 6.15 -6.82 -9.49
N HIS A 47 7.24 -6.31 -8.91
CA HIS A 47 7.61 -6.67 -7.53
C HIS A 47 6.67 -6.07 -6.48
N TYR A 48 6.29 -4.80 -6.68
CA TYR A 48 5.33 -4.09 -5.86
C TYR A 48 4.34 -3.35 -6.76
N ALA A 49 3.08 -3.28 -6.33
CA ALA A 49 2.08 -2.41 -6.94
C ALA A 49 1.05 -1.91 -5.93
N GLU A 50 0.31 -0.89 -6.32
CA GLU A 50 -0.91 -0.47 -5.65
C GLU A 50 -2.11 -0.76 -6.55
N ALA A 51 -3.26 -1.05 -5.93
CA ALA A 51 -4.50 -1.27 -6.66
C ALA A 51 -5.48 -0.14 -6.34
N PHE A 52 -6.17 0.32 -7.38
CA PHE A 52 -7.17 1.37 -7.29
C PHE A 52 -8.49 0.84 -7.86
N GLN A 53 -9.61 1.21 -7.25
CA GLN A 53 -10.93 0.90 -7.77
C GLN A 53 -11.48 2.12 -8.50
N VAL A 54 -11.81 1.97 -9.78
CA VAL A 54 -12.45 3.03 -10.55
C VAL A 54 -13.96 2.88 -10.43
N VAL A 55 -14.61 3.85 -9.80
CA VAL A 55 -16.08 3.88 -9.64
C VAL A 55 -16.77 4.37 -10.92
N ARG A 56 -16.16 5.28 -11.66
CA ARG A 56 -16.68 5.83 -12.91
C ARG A 56 -15.57 5.97 -13.94
N TRP A 57 -15.74 5.31 -15.09
CA TRP A 57 -14.79 5.35 -16.20
C TRP A 57 -15.33 6.26 -17.32
N LEU A 58 -14.76 7.46 -17.43
CA LEU A 58 -15.06 8.41 -18.51
C LEU A 58 -13.82 8.51 -19.41
N ILE A 59 -13.81 7.74 -20.50
CA ILE A 59 -12.79 7.80 -21.55
C ILE A 59 -13.48 8.12 -22.87
N LYS A 60 -12.90 9.03 -23.65
CA LYS A 60 -13.33 9.36 -25.01
C LYS A 60 -12.62 8.48 -26.03
#